data_AF-A0A6J8AJ01-F1
#
_entry.id   AF-A0A6J8AJ01-F1
#
_cell.length_a   1.000
_cell.length_b   1.000
_cell.length_c   1.000
_cell.angle_alpha   90.00
_cell.angle_beta   90.00
_cell.angle_gamma   90.00
#
_symmetry.space_group_name_H-M   'P 1'
#
loop_
_entity.id
_entity.type
_entity.pdbx_description
1 polymer ?
#
loop_
_entity_poly.entity_id
_entity_poly.type
_entity_poly.pdbx_seq_one_letter_code
_entity_poly.pdbx_strand_id
1 'polypeptide(L)'
;MVESCFFIYKEKDIFQNNIFNYLHSLNIIYRDLKPENILLDSKGHVTLTDFGLCKEGIEGMGTTSTFCGTPEYLAPEVLRKQPYDKTVDWWCLGAVLYEMMYGLPPFYSRDTAEMYDNILYKPLRLRTNVSAAARSILEGLLQKEKEQRLGAKKDFHEIKTHSFFSDINWDDLDKKKIHPPYNPNVKKIHPPYNPNVSGQLDLKHFDPEFVREPVPASVGKSAGGGKMVSASVMEADNMFQGFSYVPPAEDAFS
;
A
#
# COMPACT_ATOMS: atom_id res chain seq x y z
N MET A 1 -21.57 -16.57 -1.85
CA MET A 1 -20.73 -17.10 -2.96
C MET A 1 -20.39 -16.02 -3.98
N VAL A 2 -21.34 -15.14 -4.35
CA VAL A 2 -21.11 -13.99 -5.25
C VAL A 2 -20.29 -12.84 -4.64
N GLU A 3 -20.42 -12.56 -3.33
CA GLU A 3 -19.59 -11.53 -2.67
C GLU A 3 -18.10 -11.91 -2.58
N SER A 4 -17.79 -13.19 -2.42
CA SER A 4 -16.42 -13.70 -2.31
C SER A 4 -15.64 -13.64 -3.63
N CYS A 5 -16.31 -13.79 -4.78
CA CYS A 5 -15.68 -13.61 -6.09
C CYS A 5 -15.52 -12.13 -6.48
N PHE A 6 -16.35 -11.24 -5.92
CA PHE A 6 -16.24 -9.79 -6.12
C PHE A 6 -15.00 -9.22 -5.41
N PHE A 7 -14.62 -9.81 -4.27
CA PHE A 7 -13.41 -9.48 -3.50
C PHE A 7 -12.11 -9.90 -4.20
N ILE A 8 -12.07 -11.07 -4.85
CA ILE A 8 -10.85 -11.60 -5.50
C ILE A 8 -10.35 -10.71 -6.66
N TYR A 9 -11.23 -9.96 -7.32
CA TYR A 9 -10.78 -9.00 -8.35
C TYR A 9 -10.24 -7.70 -7.74
N LYS A 10 -10.75 -7.24 -6.58
CA LYS A 10 -10.17 -6.10 -5.83
C LYS A 10 -8.75 -6.42 -5.34
N GLU A 11 -8.46 -7.68 -5.01
CA GLU A 11 -7.15 -8.14 -4.51
C GLU A 11 -6.01 -7.99 -5.53
N LYS A 12 -6.33 -8.00 -6.82
CA LYS A 12 -5.34 -7.88 -7.90
C LYS A 12 -5.06 -6.42 -8.29
N ASP A 13 -5.84 -5.47 -7.77
CA ASP A 13 -5.70 -4.06 -8.12
C ASP A 13 -4.61 -3.33 -7.32
N ILE A 14 -4.18 -3.85 -6.17
CA ILE A 14 -2.96 -3.33 -5.49
C ILE A 14 -1.76 -3.34 -6.45
N PHE A 15 -1.79 -4.24 -7.44
CA PHE A 15 -0.74 -4.41 -8.43
C PHE A 15 -0.91 -3.53 -9.67
N GLN A 16 -1.97 -2.70 -9.77
CA GLN A 16 -2.31 -1.95 -11.00
C GLN A 16 -1.27 -0.94 -11.48
N ASN A 17 -0.30 -0.57 -10.64
CA ASN A 17 0.71 0.43 -11.01
C ASN A 17 2.16 -0.04 -10.81
N ASN A 18 2.38 -1.35 -10.61
CA ASN A 18 3.70 -1.90 -10.28
C ASN A 18 4.40 -1.04 -9.21
N ILE A 19 3.65 -0.49 -8.25
CA ILE A 19 4.11 0.68 -7.48
C ILE A 19 5.35 0.35 -6.65
N PHE A 20 5.41 -0.86 -6.09
CA PHE A 20 6.63 -1.36 -5.44
C PHE A 20 7.77 -1.60 -6.43
N ASN A 21 7.51 -2.08 -7.65
CA ASN A 21 8.57 -2.16 -8.66
C ASN A 21 9.15 -0.77 -8.97
N TYR A 22 8.29 0.26 -9.08
CA TYR A 22 8.71 1.62 -9.31
C TYR A 22 9.53 2.15 -8.12
N LEU A 23 9.00 2.08 -6.90
CA LEU A 23 9.70 2.53 -5.69
C LEU A 23 11.03 1.79 -5.48
N HIS A 24 11.03 0.46 -5.60
CA HIS A 24 12.24 -0.35 -5.46
C HIS A 24 13.26 -0.06 -6.57
N SER A 25 12.81 0.29 -7.79
CA SER A 25 13.72 0.72 -8.87
C SER A 25 14.39 2.06 -8.59
N LEU A 26 13.77 2.89 -7.73
CA LEU A 26 14.33 4.14 -7.21
C LEU A 26 15.06 3.95 -5.88
N ASN A 27 15.27 2.71 -5.43
CA ASN A 27 15.87 2.37 -4.14
C ASN A 27 15.09 2.95 -2.93
N ILE A 28 13.76 2.98 -3.05
CA ILE A 28 12.83 3.44 -2.01
C ILE A 28 12.05 2.24 -1.46
N ILE A 29 12.00 2.11 -0.14
CA ILE A 29 11.15 1.15 0.58
C ILE A 29 9.95 1.91 1.18
N TYR A 30 8.74 1.41 1.01
CA TYR A 30 7.51 2.09 1.42
C TYR A 30 7.20 1.92 2.92
N ARG A 31 7.32 0.70 3.46
CA ARG A 31 7.26 0.33 4.89
C ARG A 31 5.93 0.51 5.63
N ASP A 32 4.89 1.09 5.02
CA ASP A 32 3.59 1.28 5.67
C ASP A 32 2.40 0.91 4.78
N LEU A 33 2.50 -0.21 4.06
CA LEU A 33 1.36 -0.72 3.29
C LEU A 33 0.30 -1.32 4.22
N LYS A 34 -0.89 -0.72 4.16
CA LYS A 34 -2.11 -1.07 4.89
C LYS A 34 -3.34 -0.59 4.12
N PRO A 35 -4.54 -1.12 4.37
CA PRO A 35 -5.76 -0.73 3.65
C PRO A 35 -6.03 0.78 3.65
N GLU A 36 -5.73 1.48 4.75
CA GLU A 36 -5.94 2.93 4.89
C GLU A 36 -5.07 3.74 3.93
N ASN A 37 -3.92 3.19 3.53
CA ASN A 37 -2.97 3.83 2.62
C ASN A 37 -3.20 3.43 1.15
N ILE A 38 -4.21 2.60 0.87
CA ILE A 38 -4.58 2.13 -0.47
C ILE A 38 -5.87 2.83 -0.88
N LEU A 39 -5.75 3.93 -1.61
CA LEU A 39 -6.89 4.72 -2.09
C LEU A 39 -7.28 4.32 -3.52
N LEU A 40 -8.50 4.68 -3.92
CA LEU A 40 -8.98 4.52 -5.30
C LEU A 40 -9.19 5.89 -5.94
N ASP A 41 -8.69 6.05 -7.16
CA ASP A 41 -8.96 7.25 -7.97
C ASP A 41 -10.42 7.27 -8.49
N SER A 42 -10.82 8.37 -9.12
CA SER A 42 -12.17 8.52 -9.69
C SER A 42 -12.52 7.49 -10.78
N LYS A 43 -11.52 6.81 -11.35
CA LYS A 43 -11.65 5.76 -12.36
C LYS A 43 -11.58 4.35 -11.75
N GLY A 44 -11.35 4.23 -10.44
CA GLY A 44 -11.27 2.97 -9.71
C GLY A 44 -9.87 2.35 -9.65
N HIS A 45 -8.81 3.05 -10.03
CA HIS A 45 -7.43 2.55 -9.94
C HIS A 45 -6.84 2.78 -8.56
N VAL A 46 -5.99 1.84 -8.12
CA VAL A 46 -5.28 1.96 -6.84
C VAL A 46 -4.20 3.04 -6.88
N THR A 47 -4.19 3.87 -5.85
CA THR A 47 -3.16 4.87 -5.56
C THR A 47 -2.69 4.69 -4.12
N LEU A 48 -1.36 4.68 -3.91
CA LEU A 48 -0.81 4.73 -2.54
C LEU A 48 -0.75 6.18 -2.06
N THR A 49 -1.07 6.38 -0.78
CA THR A 49 -0.91 7.65 -0.08
C THR A 49 0.15 7.53 1.03
N ASP A 50 0.38 8.59 1.79
CA ASP A 50 1.25 8.61 2.99
C ASP A 50 2.64 7.97 2.81
N PHE A 51 3.56 8.74 2.24
CA PHE A 51 4.96 8.34 2.06
C PHE A 51 5.84 8.72 3.27
N GLY A 52 5.24 9.12 4.41
CA GLY A 52 5.97 9.64 5.58
C GLY A 52 6.91 8.62 6.23
N LEU A 53 6.68 7.33 5.99
CA LEU A 53 7.54 6.24 6.46
C LEU A 53 8.44 5.67 5.37
N CYS A 54 8.53 6.26 4.19
CA CYS A 54 9.44 5.77 3.16
C CYS A 54 10.92 5.86 3.59
N LYS A 55 11.76 5.01 3.00
CA LYS A 55 13.22 5.06 3.16
C LYS A 55 13.89 5.02 1.80
N GLU A 56 14.59 6.09 1.48
CA GLU A 56 15.38 6.22 0.25
C GLU A 56 16.84 5.76 0.45
N GLY A 57 17.56 5.56 -0.66
CA GLY A 57 18.99 5.30 -0.68
C GLY A 57 19.40 3.88 -0.27
N ILE A 58 18.48 2.92 -0.36
CA ILE A 58 18.76 1.51 -0.05
C ILE A 58 19.19 0.79 -1.33
N GLU A 59 20.47 0.92 -1.69
CA GLU A 59 21.03 0.33 -2.92
C GLU A 59 21.66 -1.04 -2.69
N GLY A 60 21.52 -1.95 -3.66
CA GLY A 60 22.20 -3.26 -3.64
C GLY A 60 21.84 -4.11 -2.42
N MET A 61 22.84 -4.37 -1.56
CA MET A 61 22.67 -5.08 -0.27
C MET A 61 22.46 -4.13 0.91
N GLY A 62 22.09 -2.88 0.65
CA GLY A 62 21.76 -1.89 1.66
C GLY A 62 20.61 -2.37 2.55
N THR A 63 20.64 -1.96 3.82
CA THR A 63 19.60 -2.28 4.80
C THR A 63 19.30 -1.08 5.68
N THR A 64 18.17 -1.12 6.37
CA THR A 64 17.81 -0.17 7.43
C THR A 64 17.37 -0.92 8.68
N SER A 65 17.33 -0.22 9.82
CA SER A 65 17.02 -0.81 11.14
C SER A 65 15.98 -0.01 11.93
N THR A 66 15.38 1.03 11.32
CA THR A 66 14.34 1.84 11.96
C THR A 66 13.12 0.96 12.26
N PHE A 67 12.68 0.94 13.52
CA PHE A 67 11.43 0.29 13.88
C PHE A 67 10.25 1.23 13.55
N CYS A 68 9.53 0.95 12.47
CA CYS A 68 8.39 1.74 12.00
C CYS A 68 7.41 0.88 11.20
N GLY A 69 6.21 1.41 11.00
CA GLY A 69 5.09 0.73 10.34
C GLY A 69 3.95 0.43 11.31
N THR A 70 2.84 -0.02 10.76
CA THR A 70 1.63 -0.32 11.52
C THR A 70 1.69 -1.74 12.12
N PRO A 71 1.43 -1.94 13.43
CA PRO A 71 1.72 -3.19 14.16
C PRO A 71 1.27 -4.49 13.50
N GLU A 72 0.07 -4.51 12.93
CA GLU A 72 -0.57 -5.67 12.30
C GLU A 72 0.14 -6.12 11.02
N TYR A 73 0.90 -5.23 10.39
CA TYR A 73 1.56 -5.42 9.09
C TYR A 73 3.09 -5.48 9.21
N LEU A 74 3.65 -5.35 10.42
CA LEU A 74 5.09 -5.43 10.63
C LEU A 74 5.64 -6.81 10.24
N ALA A 75 6.74 -6.81 9.48
CA ALA A 75 7.45 -8.03 9.12
C ALA A 75 8.23 -8.60 10.33
N PRO A 76 8.44 -9.93 10.40
CA PRO A 76 9.12 -10.58 11.52
C PRO A 76 10.53 -10.03 11.80
N GLU A 77 11.29 -9.71 10.75
CA GLU A 77 12.63 -9.13 10.86
C GLU A 77 12.61 -7.72 11.50
N VAL A 78 11.56 -6.93 11.26
CA VAL A 78 11.38 -5.61 11.90
C VAL A 78 11.09 -5.79 13.38
N LEU A 79 10.21 -6.72 13.75
CA LEU A 79 9.90 -7.07 15.15
C LEU A 79 11.13 -7.60 15.90
N ARG A 80 11.97 -8.39 15.22
CA ARG A 80 13.25 -8.88 15.74
C ARG A 80 14.34 -7.80 15.81
N LYS A 81 14.06 -6.57 15.36
CA LYS A 81 15.01 -5.46 15.26
C LYS A 81 16.25 -5.82 14.42
N GLN A 82 16.06 -6.67 13.41
CA GLN A 82 17.11 -7.04 12.48
C GLN A 82 17.19 -6.03 11.34
N PRO A 83 18.36 -5.86 10.70
CA PRO A 83 18.46 -5.08 9.47
C PRO A 83 17.59 -5.69 8.36
N TYR A 84 16.78 -4.85 7.74
CA TYR A 84 15.82 -5.25 6.72
C TYR A 84 15.96 -4.40 5.46
N ASP A 85 15.37 -4.88 4.38
CA ASP A 85 15.44 -4.35 3.03
C ASP A 85 14.01 -4.30 2.43
N LYS A 86 13.91 -4.08 1.13
CA LYS A 86 12.63 -3.99 0.41
C LYS A 86 11.69 -5.20 0.54
N THR A 87 12.19 -6.35 1.02
CA THR A 87 11.36 -7.53 1.27
C THR A 87 10.27 -7.33 2.33
N VAL A 88 10.36 -6.29 3.17
CA VAL A 88 9.28 -5.93 4.10
C VAL A 88 8.01 -5.49 3.38
N ASP A 89 8.11 -4.83 2.23
CA ASP A 89 6.94 -4.39 1.47
C ASP A 89 6.17 -5.60 0.89
N TRP A 90 6.89 -6.67 0.53
CA TRP A 90 6.27 -7.94 0.11
C TRP A 90 5.56 -8.67 1.26
N TRP A 91 6.07 -8.55 2.49
CA TRP A 91 5.34 -9.04 3.66
C TRP A 91 4.04 -8.27 3.88
N CYS A 92 4.09 -6.93 3.87
CA CYS A 92 2.92 -6.09 4.06
C CYS A 92 1.86 -6.38 2.98
N LEU A 93 2.29 -6.58 1.73
CA LEU A 93 1.42 -7.00 0.65
C LEU A 93 0.72 -8.33 0.95
N GLY A 94 1.45 -9.32 1.45
CA GLY A 94 0.87 -10.60 1.86
C GLY A 94 -0.15 -10.45 2.98
N ALA A 95 0.11 -9.56 3.95
CA ALA A 95 -0.79 -9.28 5.06
C ALA A 95 -2.08 -8.59 4.60
N VAL A 96 -1.97 -7.57 3.74
CA VAL A 96 -3.13 -6.89 3.13
C VAL A 96 -3.92 -7.84 2.24
N LEU A 97 -3.26 -8.65 1.40
CA LEU A 97 -3.93 -9.62 0.55
C LEU A 97 -4.70 -10.66 1.39
N TYR A 98 -4.10 -11.12 2.48
CA TYR A 98 -4.79 -11.99 3.42
C TYR A 98 -6.00 -11.29 4.03
N GLU A 99 -5.87 -10.05 4.51
CA GLU A 99 -6.98 -9.31 5.09
C GLU A 99 -8.14 -9.12 4.09
N MET A 100 -7.84 -8.81 2.83
CA MET A 100 -8.87 -8.72 1.78
C MET A 100 -9.65 -10.03 1.63
N MET A 101 -8.97 -11.17 1.77
CA MET A 101 -9.59 -12.50 1.65
C MET A 101 -10.33 -12.97 2.91
N TYR A 102 -9.88 -12.55 4.10
CA TYR A 102 -10.30 -13.12 5.39
C TYR A 102 -10.97 -12.11 6.35
N GLY A 103 -10.91 -10.82 6.04
CA GLY A 103 -11.47 -9.71 6.80
C GLY A 103 -10.60 -9.17 7.95
N LEU A 104 -9.49 -9.84 8.28
CA LEU A 104 -8.53 -9.41 9.29
C LEU A 104 -7.10 -9.82 8.89
N PRO A 105 -6.06 -9.12 9.37
CA PRO A 105 -4.67 -9.52 9.17
C PRO A 105 -4.37 -10.95 9.70
N PRO A 106 -3.39 -11.66 9.12
CA PRO A 106 -3.19 -13.10 9.35
C PRO A 106 -2.85 -13.48 10.79
N PHE A 107 -2.22 -12.58 11.55
CA PHE A 107 -1.72 -12.81 12.90
C PHE A 107 -2.38 -11.90 13.94
N TYR A 108 -3.49 -11.25 13.58
CA TYR A 108 -4.16 -10.26 14.40
C TYR A 108 -4.53 -10.79 15.79
N SER A 109 -4.26 -9.98 16.83
CA SER A 109 -4.82 -10.11 18.17
C SER A 109 -5.10 -8.70 18.71
N ARG A 110 -6.02 -8.61 19.67
CA ARG A 110 -6.27 -7.36 20.42
C ARG A 110 -5.15 -7.05 21.40
N ASP A 111 -4.40 -8.06 21.83
CA ASP A 111 -3.18 -7.88 22.61
C ASP A 111 -1.99 -7.75 21.65
N THR A 112 -1.35 -6.58 21.64
CA THR A 112 -0.20 -6.30 20.79
C THR A 112 0.96 -7.26 21.05
N ALA A 113 1.18 -7.69 22.30
CA ALA A 113 2.25 -8.62 22.63
C ALA A 113 1.96 -10.02 22.04
N GLU A 114 0.72 -10.49 22.16
CA GLU A 114 0.28 -11.75 21.54
C GLU A 114 0.35 -11.66 20.01
N MET A 115 -0.03 -10.52 19.44
CA MET A 115 0.06 -10.29 18.00
C MET A 115 1.51 -10.37 17.51
N TYR A 116 2.46 -9.78 18.23
CA TYR A 116 3.88 -9.88 17.90
C TYR A 116 4.38 -11.33 17.98
N ASP A 117 4.02 -12.06 19.03
CA ASP A 117 4.36 -13.50 19.12
C ASP A 117 3.73 -14.32 17.98
N ASN A 118 2.49 -14.00 17.59
CA ASN A 118 1.83 -14.62 16.45
C ASN A 118 2.57 -14.32 15.13
N ILE A 119 2.98 -13.08 14.92
CA ILE A 119 3.78 -12.67 13.75
C ILE A 119 5.13 -13.40 13.75
N LEU A 120 5.74 -13.67 14.90
CA LEU A 120 7.06 -14.31 14.94
C LEU A 120 7.00 -15.83 14.80
N TYR A 121 5.97 -16.49 15.36
CA TYR A 121 6.02 -17.94 15.58
C TYR A 121 4.79 -18.72 15.12
N LYS A 122 3.62 -18.08 15.01
CA LYS A 122 2.39 -18.80 14.64
C LYS A 122 2.43 -19.15 13.14
N PRO A 123 2.13 -20.40 12.77
CA PRO A 123 2.03 -20.79 11.37
C PRO A 123 0.83 -20.09 10.71
N LEU A 124 0.98 -19.74 9.44
CA LEU A 124 -0.11 -19.22 8.62
C LEU A 124 -1.24 -20.25 8.52
N ARG A 125 -2.48 -19.84 8.77
CA ARG A 125 -3.66 -20.70 8.64
C ARG A 125 -4.51 -20.21 7.48
N LEU A 126 -4.80 -21.10 6.54
CA LEU A 126 -5.63 -20.82 5.37
C LEU A 126 -6.89 -21.69 5.39
N ARG A 127 -8.03 -21.14 4.97
CA ARG A 127 -9.27 -21.89 4.82
C ARG A 127 -9.14 -22.88 3.65
N THR A 128 -9.90 -23.97 3.70
CA THR A 128 -9.87 -25.04 2.68
C THR A 128 -10.43 -24.60 1.33
N ASN A 129 -11.33 -23.62 1.31
CA ASN A 129 -12.00 -23.11 0.11
C ASN A 129 -11.18 -22.10 -0.72
N VAL A 130 -9.93 -21.84 -0.34
CA VAL A 130 -9.03 -20.96 -1.09
C VAL A 130 -8.37 -21.70 -2.25
N SER A 131 -8.32 -21.05 -3.41
CA SER A 131 -7.69 -21.60 -4.63
C SER A 131 -6.22 -21.94 -4.40
N ALA A 132 -5.69 -22.91 -5.15
CA ALA A 132 -4.29 -23.30 -5.04
C ALA A 132 -3.33 -22.13 -5.32
N ALA A 133 -3.66 -21.27 -6.28
CA ALA A 133 -2.86 -20.09 -6.62
C ALA A 133 -2.87 -19.05 -5.49
N ALA A 134 -4.03 -18.81 -4.85
CA ALA A 134 -4.14 -17.87 -3.73
C ALA A 134 -3.45 -18.39 -2.46
N ARG A 135 -3.52 -19.70 -2.21
CA ARG A 135 -2.73 -20.34 -1.15
C ARG A 135 -1.23 -20.15 -1.40
N SER A 136 -0.76 -20.47 -2.60
CA SER A 136 0.65 -20.37 -2.99
C SER A 136 1.20 -18.95 -2.85
N ILE A 137 0.45 -17.92 -3.28
CA ILE A 137 0.93 -16.53 -3.18
C ILE A 137 1.03 -16.08 -1.71
N LEU A 138 0.03 -16.40 -0.89
CA LEU A 138 0.03 -16.05 0.53
C LEU A 138 1.15 -16.76 1.29
N GLU A 139 1.35 -18.06 1.05
CA GLU A 139 2.43 -18.83 1.66
C GLU A 139 3.81 -18.32 1.21
N GLY A 140 3.95 -17.82 -0.02
CA GLY A 140 5.18 -17.22 -0.53
C GLY A 140 5.48 -15.84 0.07
N LEU A 141 4.48 -14.94 0.13
CA LEU A 141 4.64 -13.58 0.65
C LEU A 141 4.80 -13.54 2.18
N LEU A 142 4.14 -14.45 2.91
CA LEU A 142 4.13 -14.48 4.37
C LEU A 142 5.17 -15.45 4.96
N GLN A 143 6.28 -15.67 4.25
CA GLN A 143 7.44 -16.37 4.80
C GLN A 143 8.11 -15.53 5.90
N LYS A 144 8.37 -16.18 7.04
CA LYS A 144 8.97 -15.51 8.21
C LYS A 144 10.44 -15.15 7.98
N GLU A 145 11.16 -16.03 7.28
CA GLU A 145 12.54 -15.78 6.87
C GLU A 145 12.53 -15.03 5.54
N LYS A 146 13.06 -13.80 5.55
CA LYS A 146 12.93 -12.87 4.43
C LYS A 146 13.60 -13.39 3.14
N GLU A 147 14.65 -14.20 3.24
CA GLU A 147 15.36 -14.79 2.10
C GLU A 147 14.55 -15.89 1.39
N GLN A 148 13.57 -16.48 2.08
CA GLN A 148 12.64 -17.46 1.50
C GLN A 148 11.36 -16.80 0.98
N ARG A 149 11.17 -15.51 1.25
CA ARG A 149 9.98 -14.76 0.87
C ARG A 149 9.93 -14.56 -0.64
N LEU A 150 8.75 -14.70 -1.19
CA LEU A 150 8.49 -14.36 -2.58
C LEU A 150 8.80 -12.87 -2.81
N GLY A 151 9.66 -12.56 -3.78
CA GLY A 151 10.18 -11.20 -4.03
C GLY A 151 11.58 -10.97 -3.46
N ALA A 152 12.16 -11.92 -2.73
CA ALA A 152 13.52 -11.78 -2.20
C ALA A 152 14.62 -11.91 -3.28
N LYS A 153 14.38 -12.68 -4.36
CA LYS A 153 15.43 -12.99 -5.35
C LYS A 153 15.36 -12.11 -6.58
N LYS A 154 14.16 -11.95 -7.14
CA LYS A 154 13.93 -11.13 -8.36
C LYS A 154 12.86 -10.07 -8.16
N ASP A 155 12.63 -9.69 -6.90
CA ASP A 155 11.73 -8.59 -6.55
C ASP A 155 10.35 -8.76 -7.21
N PHE A 156 9.83 -7.70 -7.80
CA PHE A 156 8.54 -7.71 -8.48
C PHE A 156 8.42 -8.79 -9.57
N HIS A 157 9.50 -9.23 -10.21
CA HIS A 157 9.41 -10.25 -11.26
C HIS A 157 8.90 -11.60 -10.74
N GLU A 158 9.22 -11.98 -9.49
CA GLU A 158 8.68 -13.19 -8.87
C GLU A 158 7.18 -13.07 -8.63
N ILE A 159 6.72 -11.88 -8.27
CA ILE A 159 5.30 -11.58 -8.06
C ILE A 159 4.56 -11.63 -9.40
N LYS A 160 5.08 -10.90 -10.40
CA LYS A 160 4.51 -10.77 -11.74
C LYS A 160 4.26 -12.11 -12.43
N THR A 161 5.17 -13.07 -12.23
CA THR A 161 5.14 -14.38 -12.89
C THR A 161 4.40 -15.45 -12.09
N HIS A 162 3.93 -15.13 -10.88
CA HIS A 162 3.22 -16.08 -10.03
C HIS A 162 1.83 -16.44 -10.61
N SER A 163 1.43 -17.70 -10.48
CA SER A 163 0.19 -18.25 -11.05
C SER A 163 -1.08 -17.52 -10.62
N PHE A 164 -1.08 -16.92 -9.43
CA PHE A 164 -2.17 -16.06 -8.93
C PHE A 164 -2.49 -14.89 -9.88
N PHE A 165 -1.49 -14.37 -10.59
CA PHE A 165 -1.64 -13.26 -11.53
C PHE A 165 -1.65 -13.69 -13.00
N SER A 166 -1.75 -14.99 -13.30
CA SER A 166 -1.69 -15.52 -14.67
C SER A 166 -2.76 -14.97 -15.62
N ASP A 167 -3.90 -14.54 -15.10
CA ASP A 167 -4.98 -13.93 -15.88
C ASP A 167 -4.78 -12.43 -16.17
N ILE A 168 -3.74 -11.79 -15.60
CA ILE A 168 -3.47 -10.36 -15.78
C ILE A 168 -2.58 -10.14 -17.00
N ASN A 169 -3.03 -9.27 -17.91
CA ASN A 169 -2.15 -8.66 -18.90
C ASN A 169 -1.50 -7.40 -18.31
N TRP A 170 -0.26 -7.53 -17.89
CA TRP A 170 0.52 -6.45 -17.28
C TRP A 170 0.73 -5.25 -18.21
N ASP A 171 0.84 -5.45 -19.53
CA ASP A 171 1.02 -4.34 -20.47
C ASP A 171 -0.26 -3.50 -20.64
N ASP A 172 -1.42 -4.14 -20.54
CA ASP A 172 -2.71 -3.46 -20.55
C ASP A 172 -2.96 -2.74 -19.22
N LEU A 173 -2.49 -3.34 -18.12
CA LEU A 173 -2.55 -2.77 -16.78
C LEU A 173 -1.73 -1.49 -16.68
N ASP A 174 -0.45 -1.55 -17.07
CA ASP A 174 0.49 -0.42 -17.03
C ASP A 174 0.01 0.77 -17.88
N LYS A 175 -0.65 0.48 -19.01
CA LYS A 175 -1.20 1.52 -19.90
C LYS A 175 -2.57 2.02 -19.46
N LYS A 176 -3.08 1.59 -18.29
CA LYS A 176 -4.45 1.84 -17.81
C LYS A 176 -5.52 1.48 -18.88
N LYS A 177 -5.19 0.56 -19.78
CA LYS A 177 -6.04 0.11 -20.90
C LYS A 177 -7.09 -0.89 -20.47
N ILE A 178 -7.00 -1.38 -19.23
CA ILE A 178 -8.10 -2.03 -18.55
C ILE A 178 -9.15 -0.95 -18.22
N HIS A 179 -9.81 -0.43 -19.25
CA HIS A 179 -10.95 0.46 -19.11
C HIS A 179 -12.21 -0.36 -18.80
N PRO A 180 -13.25 0.23 -18.19
CA PRO A 180 -14.54 -0.44 -17.98
C PRO A 180 -15.44 -0.35 -19.24
N PRO A 181 -15.63 -1.43 -20.03
CA PRO A 181 -16.77 -1.50 -20.95
C PRO A 181 -17.93 -2.26 -20.31
N TYR A 182 -19.12 -1.65 -20.37
CA TYR A 182 -20.37 -2.38 -20.30
C TYR A 182 -20.57 -3.10 -21.65
N ASN A 183 -20.23 -4.40 -21.71
CA ASN A 183 -20.57 -5.26 -22.84
C ASN A 183 -21.13 -6.59 -22.30
N PRO A 184 -22.42 -6.89 -22.49
CA PRO A 184 -23.07 -8.07 -21.89
C PRO A 184 -22.60 -9.42 -22.46
N ASN A 185 -21.75 -9.44 -23.50
CA ASN A 185 -21.34 -10.68 -24.19
C ASN A 185 -19.86 -11.04 -24.06
N VAL A 186 -19.06 -10.32 -23.25
CA VAL A 186 -17.61 -10.57 -23.12
C VAL A 186 -17.25 -10.99 -21.70
N LYS A 187 -16.83 -12.25 -21.52
CA LYS A 187 -16.07 -12.68 -20.32
C LYS A 187 -14.63 -12.18 -20.47
N LYS A 188 -14.31 -10.95 -20.04
CA LYS A 188 -12.94 -10.51 -19.77
C LYS A 188 -12.89 -9.22 -18.93
N ILE A 189 -12.48 -9.43 -17.68
CA ILE A 189 -11.76 -8.59 -16.71
C ILE A 189 -12.01 -7.07 -16.78
N HIS A 190 -12.97 -6.61 -15.97
CA HIS A 190 -13.17 -5.22 -15.56
C HIS A 190 -12.09 -4.79 -14.55
N PRO A 191 -11.84 -3.48 -14.36
CA PRO A 191 -11.63 -2.96 -13.00
C PRO A 191 -12.95 -3.20 -12.24
N PRO A 192 -12.96 -3.99 -11.16
CA PRO A 192 -14.19 -4.47 -10.54
C PRO A 192 -15.00 -3.38 -9.81
N TYR A 193 -14.45 -2.17 -9.64
CA TYR A 193 -15.07 -1.13 -8.83
C TYR A 193 -15.11 0.22 -9.56
N ASN A 194 -16.31 0.62 -10.01
CA ASN A 194 -16.59 2.00 -10.37
C ASN A 194 -17.04 2.75 -9.10
N PRO A 195 -16.27 3.74 -8.60
CA PRO A 195 -16.67 4.52 -7.42
C PRO A 195 -17.94 5.36 -7.69
N ASN A 196 -18.38 5.51 -8.94
CA ASN A 196 -19.62 6.18 -9.33
C ASN A 196 -19.70 7.63 -8.84
N VAL A 197 -18.58 8.34 -8.69
CA VAL A 197 -18.55 9.71 -8.17
C VAL A 197 -19.28 10.68 -9.11
N SER A 198 -20.04 11.61 -8.52
CA SER A 198 -20.89 12.58 -9.23
C SER A 198 -20.12 13.83 -9.70
N GLY A 199 -18.88 14.01 -9.27
CA GLY A 199 -18.01 15.11 -9.64
C GLY A 199 -16.76 15.19 -8.76
N GLN A 200 -15.91 16.20 -9.00
CA GLN A 200 -14.65 16.40 -8.27
C GLN A 200 -14.85 16.71 -6.77
N LEU A 201 -16.04 17.17 -6.37
CA LEU A 201 -16.39 17.53 -5.00
C LEU A 201 -17.24 16.46 -4.30
N ASP A 202 -17.40 15.28 -4.90
CA ASP A 202 -18.17 14.18 -4.31
C ASP A 202 -17.39 13.53 -3.15
N LEU A 203 -17.93 13.65 -1.94
CA LEU A 203 -17.31 13.14 -0.71
C LEU A 203 -18.00 11.88 -0.16
N LYS A 204 -18.88 11.22 -0.91
CA LYS A 204 -19.71 10.12 -0.39
C LYS A 204 -18.95 8.87 0.08
N HIS A 205 -17.70 8.72 -0.33
CA HIS A 205 -16.83 7.61 0.06
C HIS A 205 -15.86 7.98 1.19
N PHE A 206 -16.00 9.17 1.78
CA PHE A 206 -15.29 9.60 2.97
C PHE A 206 -16.18 9.49 4.20
N ASP A 207 -15.58 9.29 5.38
CA ASP A 207 -16.34 9.19 6.62
C ASP A 207 -17.12 10.49 6.91
N PRO A 208 -18.43 10.44 7.16
CA PRO A 208 -19.23 11.60 7.53
C PRO A 208 -18.74 12.35 8.77
N GLU A 209 -17.97 11.71 9.66
CA GLU A 209 -17.29 12.39 10.76
C GLU A 209 -16.37 13.50 10.22
N PHE A 210 -15.42 13.16 9.33
CA PHE A 210 -14.49 14.13 8.76
C PHE A 210 -15.15 15.13 7.81
N VAL A 211 -16.16 14.70 7.03
CA VAL A 211 -16.84 15.59 6.06
C VAL A 211 -17.63 16.70 6.76
N ARG A 212 -18.09 16.47 8.00
CA ARG A 212 -18.88 17.44 8.78
C ARG A 212 -18.02 18.34 9.65
N GLU A 213 -16.73 18.03 9.82
CA GLU A 213 -15.83 18.89 10.58
C GLU A 213 -15.60 20.22 9.85
N PRO A 214 -15.71 21.37 10.55
CA PRO A 214 -15.42 22.65 9.95
C PRO A 214 -13.91 22.77 9.69
N VAL A 215 -13.54 23.24 8.49
CA VAL A 215 -12.14 23.55 8.18
C VAL A 215 -11.62 24.60 9.18
N PRO A 216 -10.55 24.31 9.95
CA PRO A 216 -10.05 25.24 10.95
C PRO A 216 -9.66 26.59 10.34
N ALA A 217 -9.95 27.69 11.06
CA ALA A 217 -9.59 29.04 10.63
C ALA A 217 -8.07 29.33 10.58
N SER A 218 -7.24 28.34 10.91
CA SER A 218 -5.78 28.35 10.74
C SER A 218 -5.35 27.93 9.34
N VAL A 219 -6.20 27.25 8.56
CA VAL A 219 -5.91 26.89 7.17
C VAL A 219 -5.86 28.17 6.32
N GLY A 220 -4.67 28.51 5.82
CA GLY A 220 -4.44 29.71 5.01
C GLY A 220 -3.94 30.95 5.77
N LYS A 221 -3.78 30.88 7.10
CA LYS A 221 -3.01 31.90 7.84
C LYS A 221 -1.52 31.57 7.76
N SER A 222 -0.89 31.87 6.62
CA SER A 222 0.54 32.19 6.67
C SER A 222 0.67 33.37 7.64
N ALA A 223 1.62 33.32 8.58
CA ALA A 223 1.90 34.43 9.49
C ALA A 223 2.45 35.63 8.70
N GLY A 224 1.58 36.28 7.92
CA GLY A 224 1.81 37.57 7.31
C GLY A 224 1.79 38.61 8.41
N GLY A 225 2.98 38.96 8.89
CA GLY A 225 3.22 40.14 9.70
C GLY A 225 3.12 39.92 11.21
N GLY A 226 4.24 39.52 11.81
CA GLY A 226 4.67 39.94 13.15
C GLY A 226 3.88 39.43 14.37
N LYS A 227 4.62 38.79 15.30
CA LYS A 227 4.22 38.27 16.63
C LYS A 227 3.55 36.89 16.54
N MET A 228 4.21 35.78 16.85
CA MET A 228 5.06 35.51 18.02
C MET A 228 6.08 34.44 17.60
N VAL A 229 7.31 34.85 17.29
CA VAL A 229 8.41 33.93 16.96
C VAL A 229 9.12 33.58 18.25
N SER A 230 8.89 32.35 18.74
CA SER A 230 9.70 31.75 19.80
C SER A 230 11.13 31.51 19.27
N ALA A 231 12.15 31.63 20.11
CA ALA A 231 13.55 31.35 19.75
C ALA A 231 13.75 29.92 19.19
N SER A 232 12.84 28.99 19.49
CA SER A 232 12.81 27.62 18.93
C SER A 232 12.44 27.55 17.44
N VAL A 233 11.93 28.65 16.84
CA VAL A 233 11.46 28.66 15.45
C VAL A 233 12.58 29.00 14.46
N MET A 234 13.63 29.72 14.85
CA MET A 234 14.77 29.98 13.94
C MET A 234 15.54 28.71 13.60
N GLU A 235 15.66 27.77 14.55
CA GLU A 235 16.16 26.43 14.27
C GLU A 235 15.17 25.65 13.40
N ALA A 236 13.87 25.82 13.61
CA ALA A 236 12.83 25.18 12.80
C ALA A 236 12.74 25.69 11.36
N ASP A 237 13.01 26.96 11.10
CA ASP A 237 13.03 27.53 9.74
C ASP A 237 14.13 26.86 8.91
N ASN A 238 15.27 26.52 9.53
CA ASN A 238 16.32 25.73 8.88
C ASN A 238 15.96 24.24 8.77
N MET A 239 15.13 23.69 9.66
CA MET A 239 14.69 22.29 9.60
C MET A 239 13.83 21.97 8.37
N PHE A 240 13.12 22.96 7.81
CA PHE A 240 12.26 22.80 6.62
C PHE A 240 12.86 23.44 5.36
N GLN A 241 14.16 23.72 5.35
CA GLN A 241 14.84 24.19 4.14
C GLN A 241 14.70 23.15 3.01
N GLY A 242 14.25 23.59 1.83
CA GLY A 242 13.98 22.70 0.70
C GLY A 242 12.59 22.08 0.66
N PHE A 243 11.70 22.42 1.61
CA PHE A 243 10.31 21.91 1.64
C PHE A 243 9.41 22.52 0.54
N SER A 244 9.73 23.72 0.04
CA SER A 244 8.96 24.37 -1.03
C SER A 244 9.21 23.68 -2.37
N TYR A 245 8.15 23.12 -2.96
CA TYR A 245 8.17 22.48 -4.27
C TYR A 245 7.00 22.95 -5.13
N VAL A 246 7.26 23.19 -6.41
CA VAL A 246 6.23 23.44 -7.43
C VAL A 246 6.50 22.48 -8.58
N PRO A 247 5.57 21.57 -8.94
CA PRO A 247 5.78 20.68 -10.05
C PRO A 247 5.92 21.47 -11.37
N PRO A 248 6.73 21.00 -12.33
CA PRO A 248 6.76 21.57 -13.67
C PRO A 248 5.36 21.61 -14.28
N ALA A 249 5.04 22.67 -15.03
CA ALA A 249 3.69 22.89 -15.57
C ALA A 249 3.18 21.74 -16.47
N GLU A 250 4.08 20.92 -16.99
CA GLU A 250 3.80 19.75 -17.83
C GLU A 250 3.15 18.59 -17.02
N ASP A 251 3.40 18.51 -15.71
CA ASP A 251 2.86 17.47 -14.82
C ASP A 251 1.52 17.86 -14.19
N ALA A 252 1.07 19.11 -14.34
CA ALA A 252 -0.11 19.64 -13.65
C ALA A 252 -1.47 19.21 -14.25
N PHE A 253 -1.49 18.57 -15.42
CA PHE A 253 -2.72 18.24 -16.18
C PHE A 253 -2.75 16.82 -16.78
N SER A 254 -1.98 15.88 -16.24
CA SER A 254 -1.96 14.47 -16.69
C SER A 254 -2.97 13.58 -15.97
#